data_AF-A0A534KPD0-F1
#
_entry.id   AF-A0A534KPD0-F1
#
_cell.length_a   1.000
_cell.length_b   1.000
_cell.length_c   1.000
_cell.angle_alpha   90.00
_cell.angle_beta   90.00
_cell.angle_gamma   90.00
#
_symmetry.space_group_name_H-M   'P 1'
#
loop_
_entity.id
_entity.type
_entity.pdbx_description
1 polymer ?
#
loop_
_entity_poly.entity_id
_entity_poly.type
_entity_poly.pdbx_seq_one_letter_code
_entity_poly.pdbx_strand_id
1 'polypeptide(L)'
;MEGRKNSRTTSRDGTSSTEKRRASVSLAQHAGKFDPDLGRLLERVAGLVPRIRRELPVRRDPATTRNVYGEQQLELDVWMNDLFVDALRDSKLVAQVASEEMGPVKEVGRGRFSVVLDPLDGSSNVKSNNIFGTIFGIFDRTPLPARGSELFAAGYMIYGPATTFVYATSTGVHEFVQGGGPPDEFILIEEGLRLPPKGKLYGIGGHRDKWIPEVKAFAGELERELMNLRYGGSFVGDFNQILHYGGFFAYPAQVDKPAGKYRLHFESNPIAFLAEAAGGAGTTGTERILDVAATGIDQTVPTYVGNRDLIERFRSRF
;
A
#
# COMPACT_ATOMS: atom_id res chain seq x y z
N MET A 1 10.83 41.42 -60.37
CA MET A 1 10.39 40.07 -59.97
C MET A 1 10.64 39.93 -58.48
N GLU A 2 9.57 39.62 -57.76
CA GLU A 2 9.47 39.11 -56.37
C GLU A 2 10.16 39.93 -55.25
N GLY A 3 9.47 40.47 -54.23
CA GLY A 3 8.14 40.16 -53.69
C GLY A 3 8.22 39.82 -52.20
N ARG A 4 8.70 40.75 -51.36
CA ARG A 4 8.62 40.64 -49.88
C ARG A 4 7.17 40.78 -49.45
N LYS A 5 6.53 39.69 -49.02
CA LYS A 5 5.21 39.73 -48.37
C LYS A 5 5.37 39.83 -46.85
N ASN A 6 4.98 40.98 -46.32
CA ASN A 6 4.50 41.16 -44.96
C ASN A 6 3.15 40.44 -44.80
N SER A 7 2.96 39.66 -43.74
CA SER A 7 1.63 39.37 -43.20
C SER A 7 1.59 39.63 -41.70
N ARG A 8 0.81 40.65 -41.31
CA ARG A 8 0.28 40.81 -39.96
C ARG A 8 -0.75 39.71 -39.70
N THR A 9 -0.74 39.12 -38.51
CA THR A 9 -1.97 38.60 -37.90
C THR A 9 -1.84 38.60 -36.37
N THR A 10 -2.46 39.64 -35.78
CA THR A 10 -3.26 39.65 -34.55
C THR A 10 -2.72 38.95 -33.29
N SER A 11 -2.19 39.76 -32.37
CA SER A 11 -2.21 39.47 -30.94
C SER A 11 -3.64 39.61 -30.40
N ARG A 12 -4.31 38.48 -30.14
CA ARG A 12 -5.42 38.36 -29.20
C ARG A 12 -5.41 36.92 -28.72
N ASP A 13 -4.90 36.72 -27.52
CA ASP A 13 -5.61 36.01 -26.46
C ASP A 13 -4.80 36.14 -25.19
N GLY A 14 -5.25 37.07 -24.35
CA GLY A 14 -4.90 37.05 -22.94
C GLY A 14 -5.57 35.84 -22.31
N THR A 15 -4.81 34.76 -22.13
CA THR A 15 -5.16 33.75 -21.14
C THR A 15 -4.77 34.29 -19.77
N SER A 16 -5.65 35.13 -19.24
CA SER A 16 -5.90 35.21 -17.81
C SER A 16 -6.50 33.87 -17.36
N SER A 17 -5.64 32.91 -17.07
CA SER A 17 -5.91 31.88 -16.07
C SER A 17 -4.75 32.00 -15.08
N THR A 18 -4.84 32.78 -14.00
CA THR A 18 -5.62 32.34 -12.83
C THR A 18 -5.89 30.84 -12.85
N GLU A 19 -4.83 30.02 -12.93
CA GLU A 19 -4.72 28.90 -12.02
C GLU A 19 -4.93 29.47 -10.62
N LYS A 20 -6.19 29.53 -10.20
CA LYS A 20 -6.51 29.52 -8.78
C LYS A 20 -5.72 28.31 -8.27
N ARG A 21 -4.61 28.55 -7.57
CA ARG A 21 -4.01 27.55 -6.70
C ARG A 21 -5.17 27.04 -5.87
N ARG A 22 -5.74 25.88 -6.23
CA ARG A 22 -6.54 25.11 -5.29
C ARG A 22 -5.61 24.98 -4.10
N ALA A 23 -6.04 25.47 -2.95
CA ALA A 23 -5.27 25.25 -1.73
C ALA A 23 -5.00 23.74 -1.67
N SER A 24 -3.73 23.36 -1.69
CA SER A 24 -3.31 21.98 -1.62
C SER A 24 -3.88 21.39 -0.33
N VAL A 25 -4.72 20.38 -0.44
CA VAL A 25 -5.29 19.70 0.73
C VAL A 25 -4.26 18.70 1.22
N SER A 26 -3.84 18.83 2.47
CA SER A 26 -2.88 17.89 3.04
C SER A 26 -3.52 16.60 3.53
N LEU A 27 -2.69 15.56 3.73
CA LEU A 27 -3.13 14.29 4.30
C LEU A 27 -3.89 14.48 5.62
N ALA A 28 -3.32 15.26 6.54
CA ALA A 28 -3.92 15.54 7.85
C ALA A 28 -5.27 16.25 7.72
N GLN A 29 -5.35 17.26 6.85
CA GLN A 29 -6.58 18.01 6.59
C GLN A 29 -7.67 17.13 5.95
N HIS A 30 -7.29 16.28 5.00
CA HIS A 30 -8.24 15.42 4.29
C HIS A 30 -8.76 14.32 5.22
N ALA A 31 -7.87 13.56 5.85
CA ALA A 31 -8.26 12.51 6.80
C ALA A 31 -8.97 13.06 8.03
N GLY A 32 -8.60 14.25 8.50
CA GLY A 32 -9.25 14.94 9.61
C GLY A 32 -10.72 15.33 9.36
N LYS A 33 -11.14 15.46 8.10
CA LYS A 33 -12.57 15.65 7.76
C LYS A 33 -13.38 14.38 7.97
N PHE A 34 -12.77 13.21 7.80
CA PHE A 34 -13.40 11.92 8.10
C PHE A 34 -13.38 11.66 9.61
N ASP A 35 -12.21 11.79 10.22
CA ASP A 35 -12.02 11.66 11.66
C ASP A 35 -10.76 12.44 12.13
N PRO A 36 -10.88 13.37 13.09
CA PRO A 36 -9.74 14.17 13.56
C PRO A 36 -8.59 13.35 14.15
N ASP A 37 -8.87 12.22 14.81
CA ASP A 37 -7.83 11.35 15.36
C ASP A 37 -7.11 10.58 14.26
N LEU A 38 -7.85 10.15 13.23
CA LEU A 38 -7.25 9.55 12.04
C LEU A 38 -6.30 10.53 11.34
N GLY A 39 -6.74 11.78 11.14
CA GLY A 39 -5.90 12.82 10.53
C GLY A 39 -4.57 13.01 11.25
N ARG A 40 -4.61 13.11 12.59
CA ARG A 40 -3.40 13.22 13.43
C ARG A 40 -2.52 11.97 13.38
N LEU A 41 -3.11 10.79 13.36
CA LEU A 41 -2.37 9.53 13.29
C LEU A 41 -1.66 9.38 11.94
N LEU A 42 -2.36 9.62 10.83
CA LEU A 42 -1.77 9.52 9.48
C LEU A 42 -0.70 10.60 9.25
N GLU A 43 -0.88 11.82 9.77
CA GLU A 43 0.15 12.86 9.76
C GLU A 43 1.42 12.40 10.48
N ARG A 44 1.27 11.77 11.65
CA ARG A 44 2.40 11.25 12.44
C ARG A 44 3.16 10.15 11.68
N VAL A 45 2.44 9.22 11.06
CA VAL A 45 3.01 8.13 10.24
C VAL A 45 3.74 8.71 9.01
N ALA A 46 3.09 9.62 8.27
CA ALA A 46 3.66 10.28 7.12
C ALA A 46 4.89 11.13 7.47
N GLY A 47 4.92 11.74 8.66
CA GLY A 47 6.05 12.52 9.17
C GLY A 47 7.34 11.71 9.38
N LEU A 48 7.27 10.37 9.34
CA LEU A 48 8.46 9.50 9.40
C LEU A 48 9.19 9.41 8.05
N VAL A 49 8.49 9.68 6.95
CA VAL A 49 9.01 9.50 5.58
C VAL A 49 10.28 10.30 5.30
N PRO A 50 10.42 11.60 5.66
CA PRO A 50 11.66 12.33 5.46
C PRO A 50 12.88 11.68 6.14
N ARG A 51 12.68 11.12 7.36
CA ARG A 51 13.73 10.39 8.08
C ARG A 51 14.05 9.08 7.36
N ILE A 52 13.03 8.34 6.91
CA ILE A 52 13.19 7.08 6.18
C ILE A 52 14.02 7.30 4.92
N ARG A 53 13.64 8.26 4.08
CA ARG A 53 14.35 8.58 2.83
C ARG A 53 15.79 9.04 3.04
N ARG A 54 16.07 9.74 4.15
CA ARG A 54 17.42 10.21 4.49
C ARG A 54 18.32 9.08 4.99
N GLU A 55 17.80 8.18 5.82
CA GLU A 55 18.61 7.14 6.46
C GLU A 55 18.73 5.85 5.63
N LEU A 56 17.76 5.56 4.75
CA LEU A 56 17.76 4.35 3.92
C LEU A 56 19.04 4.18 3.07
N PRO A 57 19.59 5.20 2.38
CA PRO A 57 20.80 5.03 1.57
C PRO A 57 22.05 4.64 2.38
N VAL A 58 22.08 4.98 3.67
CA VAL A 58 23.16 4.63 4.60
C VAL A 58 22.93 3.24 5.18
N ARG A 59 21.69 2.95 5.60
CA ARG A 59 21.35 1.67 6.23
C ARG A 59 21.38 0.47 5.27
N ARG A 60 21.24 0.70 3.97
CA ARG A 60 21.35 -0.36 2.94
C ARG A 60 22.78 -0.86 2.71
N ASP A 61 23.79 -0.10 3.10
CA ASP A 61 25.19 -0.41 2.79
C ASP A 61 25.88 -1.04 4.01
N PRO A 62 26.23 -2.33 3.94
CA PRO A 62 26.94 -3.02 5.03
C PRO A 62 28.32 -2.43 5.34
N ALA A 63 28.94 -1.70 4.41
CA ALA A 63 30.27 -1.13 4.59
C ALA A 63 30.25 0.19 5.38
N THR A 64 29.15 0.95 5.35
CA THR A 64 28.98 2.23 6.05
C THR A 64 28.25 2.11 7.39
N THR A 65 27.74 0.93 7.73
CA THR A 65 27.02 0.62 8.98
C THR A 65 27.91 0.06 10.10
N ARG A 66 29.23 -0.01 9.90
CA ARG A 66 30.18 -0.24 10.99
C ARG A 66 30.37 1.05 11.79
N ASN A 67 29.66 1.20 12.90
CA ASN A 67 30.02 2.23 13.87
C ASN A 67 31.33 1.84 14.59
N VAL A 68 32.03 2.85 15.11
CA VAL A 68 33.38 2.76 15.71
C VAL A 68 33.42 1.93 17.01
N TYR A 69 32.29 1.35 17.43
CA TYR A 69 32.12 0.65 18.70
C TYR A 69 31.77 -0.84 18.56
N GLY A 70 31.69 -1.39 17.34
CA GLY A 70 31.51 -2.82 17.13
C GLY A 70 30.14 -3.36 17.53
N GLU A 71 29.12 -2.50 17.59
CA GLU A 71 27.74 -2.95 17.83
C GLU A 71 27.12 -3.51 16.55
N GLN A 72 26.38 -4.60 16.70
CA GLN A 72 25.73 -5.33 15.62
C GLN A 72 24.66 -4.45 14.96
N GLN A 73 24.69 -4.38 13.63
CA GLN A 73 23.75 -3.63 12.80
C GLN A 73 22.30 -4.06 13.08
N LEU A 74 21.40 -3.12 13.37
CA LEU A 74 19.96 -3.37 13.27
C LEU A 74 19.63 -3.61 11.78
N GLU A 75 19.00 -4.74 11.49
CA GLU A 75 18.36 -5.04 10.20
C GLU A 75 17.38 -3.92 9.84
N LEU A 76 17.30 -3.54 8.56
CA LEU A 76 16.52 -2.39 8.10
C LEU A 76 15.05 -2.51 8.54
N ASP A 77 14.51 -3.73 8.47
CA ASP A 77 13.16 -4.08 8.90
C ASP A 77 12.96 -3.80 10.40
N VAL A 78 13.89 -4.19 11.26
CA VAL A 78 13.86 -3.91 12.71
C VAL A 78 13.89 -2.41 12.99
N TRP A 79 14.74 -1.65 12.28
CA TRP A 79 14.79 -0.21 12.45
C TRP A 79 13.50 0.49 12.00
N MET A 80 12.93 0.09 10.86
CA MET A 80 11.65 0.64 10.40
C MET A 80 10.53 0.28 11.37
N ASN A 81 10.50 -0.95 11.87
CA ASN A 81 9.58 -1.39 12.90
C ASN A 81 9.64 -0.49 14.15
N ASP A 82 10.82 -0.33 14.75
CA ASP A 82 10.99 0.47 15.96
C ASP A 82 10.57 1.93 15.73
N LEU A 83 10.92 2.49 14.55
CA LEU A 83 10.55 3.84 14.17
C LEU A 83 9.02 4.05 14.14
N PHE A 84 8.27 3.13 13.51
CA PHE A 84 6.83 3.21 13.48
C PHE A 84 6.21 2.93 14.85
N VAL A 85 6.63 1.88 15.55
CA VAL A 85 6.08 1.51 16.86
C VAL A 85 6.22 2.64 17.86
N ASP A 86 7.38 3.31 17.90
CA ASP A 86 7.60 4.46 18.78
C ASP A 86 6.73 5.66 18.37
N ALA A 87 6.61 5.94 17.07
CA ALA A 87 5.73 7.01 16.60
C ALA A 87 4.25 6.77 16.95
N LEU A 88 3.79 5.52 16.85
CA LEU A 88 2.43 5.10 17.23
C LEU A 88 2.22 5.19 18.75
N ARG A 89 3.18 4.73 19.56
CA ARG A 89 3.17 4.86 21.03
C ARG A 89 3.16 6.33 21.48
N ASP A 90 3.93 7.18 20.81
CA ASP A 90 4.05 8.60 21.15
C ASP A 90 2.83 9.41 20.73
N SER A 91 2.08 8.95 19.73
CA SER A 91 0.82 9.60 19.30
C SER A 91 -0.22 9.68 20.42
N LYS A 92 -0.16 8.76 21.40
CA LYS A 92 -1.19 8.52 22.43
C LYS A 92 -2.58 8.16 21.87
N LEU A 93 -2.69 7.97 20.56
CA LEU A 93 -3.92 7.57 19.87
C LEU A 93 -4.04 6.05 19.72
N VAL A 94 -2.95 5.31 19.92
CA VAL A 94 -2.90 3.85 19.74
C VAL A 94 -2.84 3.14 21.09
N ALA A 95 -3.70 2.13 21.28
CA ALA A 95 -3.69 1.21 22.41
C ALA A 95 -2.80 -0.01 22.11
N GLN A 96 -3.01 -0.65 20.96
CA GLN A 96 -2.33 -1.89 20.58
C GLN A 96 -1.60 -1.74 19.24
N VAL A 97 -0.43 -2.36 19.14
CA VAL A 97 0.30 -2.51 17.89
C VAL A 97 0.68 -3.97 17.69
N ALA A 98 0.46 -4.46 16.47
CA ALA A 98 1.08 -5.69 15.98
C ALA A 98 1.82 -5.38 14.67
N SER A 99 2.97 -6.00 14.47
CA SER A 99 3.83 -5.78 13.32
C SER A 99 4.33 -7.11 12.79
N GLU A 100 4.62 -7.22 11.50
CA GLU A 100 5.22 -8.41 10.89
C GLU A 100 6.57 -8.76 11.55
N GLU A 101 7.31 -7.73 11.98
CA GLU A 101 8.59 -7.81 12.70
C GLU A 101 8.45 -8.02 14.21
N MET A 102 7.22 -8.22 14.69
CA MET A 102 6.91 -8.44 16.10
C MET A 102 6.26 -9.81 16.28
N GLY A 103 6.51 -10.42 17.44
CA GLY A 103 5.77 -11.63 17.84
C GLY A 103 4.34 -11.29 18.28
N PRO A 104 4.03 -11.34 19.58
CA PRO A 104 2.68 -11.06 20.07
C PRO A 104 2.29 -9.59 19.89
N VAL A 105 0.97 -9.34 19.86
CA VAL A 105 0.39 -7.99 19.99
C VAL A 105 0.97 -7.29 21.22
N LYS A 106 1.41 -6.04 21.07
CA LYS A 106 1.90 -5.22 22.17
C LYS A 106 0.92 -4.12 22.55
N GLU A 107 0.66 -3.99 23.84
CA GLU A 107 0.05 -2.81 24.42
C GLU A 107 1.05 -1.66 24.41
N VAL A 108 0.74 -0.58 23.71
CA VAL A 108 1.57 0.62 23.60
C VAL A 108 0.95 1.83 24.30
N GLY A 109 -0.32 1.74 24.71
CA GLY A 109 -1.01 2.83 25.38
C GLY A 109 -2.46 2.53 25.72
N ARG A 110 -3.24 3.60 25.95
CA ARG A 110 -4.70 3.55 26.18
C ARG A 110 -5.45 4.34 25.10
N GLY A 111 -4.85 4.42 23.92
CA GLY A 111 -5.41 5.14 22.80
C GLY A 111 -6.71 4.52 22.27
N ARG A 112 -7.30 5.16 21.27
CA ARG A 112 -8.52 4.68 20.62
C ARG A 112 -8.26 3.52 19.66
N PHE A 113 -7.13 3.57 18.95
CA PHE A 113 -6.89 2.70 17.81
C PHE A 113 -6.05 1.48 18.15
N SER A 114 -6.26 0.39 17.42
CA SER A 114 -5.31 -0.71 17.31
C SER A 114 -4.73 -0.70 15.90
N VAL A 115 -3.43 -0.91 15.76
CA VAL A 115 -2.71 -0.80 14.48
C VAL A 115 -1.98 -2.10 14.15
N VAL A 116 -2.16 -2.58 12.92
CA VAL A 116 -1.38 -3.65 12.31
C VAL A 116 -0.45 -3.06 11.26
N LEU A 117 0.78 -3.56 11.18
CA LEU A 117 1.84 -2.96 10.37
C LEU A 117 2.70 -4.01 9.67
N ASP A 118 2.95 -3.82 8.38
CA ASP A 118 4.15 -4.32 7.71
C ASP A 118 5.07 -3.10 7.51
N PRO A 119 6.14 -2.95 8.32
CA PRO A 119 6.99 -1.77 8.28
C PRO A 119 7.76 -1.68 6.96
N LEU A 120 8.07 -2.81 6.32
CA LEU A 120 8.88 -2.89 5.11
C LEU A 120 8.42 -4.03 4.17
N ASP A 121 7.31 -3.81 3.45
CA ASP A 121 6.91 -4.71 2.36
C ASP A 121 7.91 -4.59 1.20
N GLY A 122 8.37 -5.74 0.71
CA GLY A 122 9.33 -5.81 -0.38
C GLY A 122 10.76 -5.53 0.07
N SER A 123 11.15 -5.93 1.28
CA SER A 123 12.54 -5.83 1.78
C SER A 123 13.59 -6.37 0.78
N SER A 124 13.27 -7.45 0.05
CA SER A 124 14.13 -8.00 -1.02
C SER A 124 14.39 -7.02 -2.17
N ASN A 125 13.51 -6.05 -2.40
CA ASN A 125 13.62 -5.05 -3.46
C ASN A 125 14.56 -3.89 -3.10
N VAL A 126 14.87 -3.70 -1.82
CA VAL A 126 15.75 -2.62 -1.34
C VAL A 126 17.14 -2.71 -1.97
N LYS A 127 17.73 -3.92 -2.02
CA LYS A 127 19.07 -4.13 -2.57
C LYS A 127 19.15 -3.79 -4.07
N SER A 128 18.11 -4.14 -4.83
CA SER A 128 18.02 -3.84 -6.27
C SER A 128 17.57 -2.40 -6.56
N ASN A 129 17.30 -1.58 -5.52
CA ASN A 129 16.77 -0.24 -5.66
C ASN A 129 15.44 -0.21 -6.44
N ASN A 130 14.59 -1.21 -6.17
CA ASN A 130 13.24 -1.30 -6.74
C ASN A 130 12.20 -0.83 -5.72
N ILE A 131 10.93 -0.75 -6.11
CA ILE A 131 9.82 -0.32 -5.24
C ILE A 131 9.68 -1.25 -4.03
N PHE A 132 9.52 -0.63 -2.87
CA PHE A 132 9.14 -1.22 -1.59
C PHE A 132 8.22 -0.25 -0.86
N GLY A 133 7.66 -0.62 0.29
CA GLY A 133 6.73 0.24 0.99
C GLY A 133 6.44 -0.16 2.43
N THR A 134 5.41 0.45 2.98
CA THR A 134 4.88 0.16 4.32
C THR A 134 3.38 -0.07 4.17
N ILE A 135 2.83 -1.11 4.78
CA ILE A 135 1.40 -1.42 4.78
C ILE A 135 0.88 -1.27 6.20
N PHE A 136 -0.30 -0.68 6.39
CA PHE A 136 -0.92 -0.56 7.70
C PHE A 136 -2.43 -0.73 7.68
N GLY A 137 -2.96 -1.26 8.77
CA GLY A 137 -4.39 -1.31 9.07
C GLY A 137 -4.69 -0.67 10.42
N ILE A 138 -5.82 0.01 10.53
CA ILE A 138 -6.26 0.73 11.73
C ILE A 138 -7.65 0.24 12.09
N PHE A 139 -7.81 -0.16 13.34
CA PHE A 139 -9.09 -0.56 13.93
C PHE A 139 -9.53 0.45 14.99
N ASP A 140 -10.81 0.78 15.07
CA ASP A 140 -11.38 1.67 16.10
C ASP A 140 -11.85 0.85 17.31
N ARG A 141 -11.15 0.99 18.45
CA ARG A 141 -11.45 0.32 19.72
C ARG A 141 -11.65 -1.21 19.64
N THR A 142 -11.15 -1.83 18.58
CA THR A 142 -11.24 -3.28 18.38
C THR A 142 -9.89 -3.88 18.76
N PRO A 143 -9.86 -4.83 19.72
CA PRO A 143 -8.62 -5.47 20.12
C PRO A 143 -8.12 -6.43 19.03
N LEU A 144 -6.80 -6.60 18.95
CA LEU A 144 -6.16 -7.55 18.04
C LEU A 144 -6.01 -8.94 18.70
N PRO A 145 -6.05 -10.03 17.93
CA PRO A 145 -6.32 -10.08 16.49
C PRO A 145 -7.81 -9.87 16.17
N ALA A 146 -8.10 -9.29 15.00
CA ALA A 146 -9.46 -8.87 14.58
C ALA A 146 -9.74 -9.26 13.13
N ARG A 147 -11.02 -9.34 12.74
CA ARG A 147 -11.39 -9.62 11.35
C ARG A 147 -11.11 -8.41 10.47
N GLY A 148 -10.72 -8.62 9.21
CA GLY A 148 -10.48 -7.52 8.27
C GLY A 148 -11.71 -6.64 8.04
N SER A 149 -12.92 -7.20 8.20
CA SER A 149 -14.20 -6.47 8.13
C SER A 149 -14.37 -5.39 9.19
N GLU A 150 -13.56 -5.42 10.25
CA GLU A 150 -13.57 -4.46 11.36
C GLU A 150 -12.56 -3.31 11.16
N LEU A 151 -11.82 -3.30 10.03
CA LEU A 151 -10.92 -2.20 9.70
C LEU A 151 -11.70 -0.87 9.60
N PHE A 152 -11.22 0.11 10.35
CA PHE A 152 -11.73 1.49 10.33
C PHE A 152 -11.08 2.28 9.18
N ALA A 153 -9.78 2.08 9.00
CA ALA A 153 -9.01 2.61 7.88
C ALA A 153 -7.86 1.66 7.57
N ALA A 154 -7.35 1.71 6.35
CA ALA A 154 -6.14 1.00 5.96
C ALA A 154 -5.39 1.81 4.92
N GLY A 155 -4.11 1.54 4.75
CA GLY A 155 -3.31 2.26 3.77
C GLY A 155 -1.96 1.65 3.55
N TYR A 156 -1.24 2.29 2.65
CA TYR A 156 0.14 1.97 2.38
C TYR A 156 0.91 3.20 1.91
N MET A 157 2.23 3.12 2.00
CA MET A 157 3.15 4.09 1.45
C MET A 157 4.08 3.41 0.46
N ILE A 158 4.42 4.12 -0.62
CA ILE A 158 5.37 3.64 -1.63
C ILE A 158 6.64 4.47 -1.57
N TYR A 159 7.78 3.79 -1.45
CA TYR A 159 9.10 4.38 -1.59
C TYR A 159 9.64 4.08 -2.99
N GLY A 160 9.11 4.79 -3.99
CA GLY A 160 9.48 4.65 -5.39
C GLY A 160 10.16 5.89 -5.97
N PRO A 161 10.11 6.08 -7.31
CA PRO A 161 10.56 7.30 -7.97
C PRO A 161 9.88 8.57 -7.42
N ALA A 162 8.60 8.45 -7.09
CA ALA A 162 7.87 9.37 -6.23
C ALA A 162 7.48 8.65 -4.94
N THR A 163 7.39 9.40 -3.84
CA THR A 163 6.88 8.86 -2.58
C THR A 163 5.41 9.21 -2.46
N THR A 164 4.56 8.18 -2.42
CA THR A 164 3.11 8.34 -2.32
C THR A 164 2.57 7.69 -1.06
N PHE A 165 1.43 8.21 -0.60
CA PHE A 165 0.67 7.72 0.53
C PHE A 165 -0.76 7.46 0.04
N VAL A 166 -1.21 6.22 0.15
CA VAL A 166 -2.57 5.82 -0.24
C VAL A 166 -3.27 5.35 1.02
N TYR A 167 -4.47 5.86 1.28
CA TYR A 167 -5.30 5.32 2.35
C TYR A 167 -6.75 5.21 1.92
N ALA A 168 -7.45 4.30 2.59
CA ALA A 168 -8.87 4.08 2.42
C ALA A 168 -9.59 4.12 3.76
N THR A 169 -10.84 4.55 3.68
CA THR A 169 -11.87 4.37 4.72
C THR A 169 -13.12 3.81 4.05
N SER A 170 -14.22 3.72 4.78
CA SER A 170 -15.52 3.38 4.20
C SER A 170 -16.01 4.36 3.12
N THR A 171 -15.42 5.56 2.98
CA THR A 171 -15.84 6.57 2.00
C THR A 171 -15.12 6.46 0.66
N GLY A 172 -13.97 5.78 0.61
CA GLY A 172 -13.20 5.62 -0.62
C GLY A 172 -11.70 5.53 -0.38
N VAL A 173 -10.95 5.52 -1.49
CA VAL A 173 -9.49 5.47 -1.52
C VAL A 173 -8.94 6.82 -1.98
N HIS A 174 -7.85 7.29 -1.38
CA HIS A 174 -7.30 8.62 -1.63
C HIS A 174 -5.77 8.50 -1.74
N GLU A 175 -5.20 9.17 -2.75
CA GLU A 175 -3.76 9.16 -3.01
C GLU A 175 -3.16 10.56 -2.81
N PHE A 176 -2.00 10.58 -2.17
CA PHE A 176 -1.22 11.76 -1.89
C PHE A 176 0.21 11.54 -2.37
N VAL A 177 0.85 12.61 -2.82
CA VAL A 177 2.28 12.61 -3.15
C VAL A 177 3.03 13.51 -2.18
N GLN A 178 4.23 13.10 -1.78
CA GLN A 178 5.11 13.94 -0.98
C GLN A 178 5.56 15.15 -1.80
N GLY A 179 5.33 16.36 -1.29
CA GLY A 179 5.78 17.61 -1.89
C GLY A 179 7.31 17.67 -2.03
N GLY A 180 7.79 18.25 -3.13
CA GLY A 180 9.22 18.35 -3.45
C GLY A 180 9.98 19.49 -2.77
N GLY A 181 9.42 20.09 -1.71
CA GLY A 181 10.08 21.17 -0.96
C GLY A 181 9.38 21.48 0.35
N PRO A 182 10.02 22.23 1.27
CA PRO A 182 9.48 22.47 2.61
C PRO A 182 8.17 23.26 2.58
N PRO A 183 7.14 22.84 3.34
CA PRO A 183 7.11 21.65 4.18
C PRO A 183 6.99 20.35 3.36
N ASP A 184 7.71 19.28 3.76
CA ASP A 184 7.68 17.92 3.16
C ASP A 184 6.34 17.21 3.45
N GLU A 185 5.24 17.86 3.12
CA GLU A 185 3.87 17.46 3.37
C GLU A 185 3.36 16.57 2.23
N PHE A 186 2.41 15.69 2.56
CA PHE A 186 1.69 14.89 1.56
C PHE A 186 0.48 15.66 1.06
N ILE A 187 0.43 15.90 -0.24
CA ILE A 187 -0.61 16.67 -0.92
C ILE A 187 -1.49 15.74 -1.73
N LEU A 188 -2.81 15.91 -1.60
CA LEU A 188 -3.81 15.12 -2.32
C LEU A 188 -3.63 15.26 -3.84
N ILE A 189 -3.52 14.15 -4.54
CA ILE A 189 -3.46 14.09 -6.00
C ILE A 189 -4.66 13.39 -6.63
N GLU A 190 -5.29 12.46 -5.91
CA GLU A 190 -6.51 11.77 -6.35
C GLU A 190 -7.45 11.53 -5.17
N GLU A 191 -8.70 11.96 -5.29
CA GLU A 191 -9.73 11.79 -4.27
C GLU A 191 -10.78 10.79 -4.75
N GLY A 192 -10.99 9.70 -4.00
CA GLY A 192 -11.97 8.69 -4.39
C GLY A 192 -11.49 7.80 -5.53
N LEU A 193 -10.19 7.47 -5.56
CA LEU A 193 -9.59 6.53 -6.49
C LEU A 193 -10.40 5.22 -6.56
N ARG A 194 -10.57 4.71 -7.77
CA ARG A 194 -11.32 3.48 -8.09
C ARG A 194 -10.52 2.63 -9.05
N LEU A 195 -10.68 1.31 -8.94
CA LEU A 195 -10.17 0.38 -9.93
C LEU A 195 -10.81 0.67 -11.30
N PRO A 196 -10.03 0.70 -12.39
CA PRO A 196 -10.59 0.82 -13.73
C PRO A 196 -11.60 -0.31 -14.02
N PRO A 197 -12.72 -0.03 -14.73
CA PRO A 197 -13.76 -1.04 -14.99
C PRO A 197 -13.26 -2.28 -15.74
N LYS A 198 -12.23 -2.13 -16.58
CA LYS A 198 -11.59 -3.22 -17.31
C LYS A 198 -10.14 -3.34 -16.88
N GLY A 199 -9.78 -4.47 -16.27
CA GLY A 199 -8.41 -4.77 -15.89
C GLY A 199 -7.50 -4.97 -17.10
N LYS A 200 -6.23 -4.55 -16.98
CA LYS A 200 -5.21 -4.69 -18.03
C LYS A 200 -4.02 -5.53 -17.59
N LEU A 201 -3.82 -5.65 -16.27
CA LEU A 201 -2.63 -6.28 -15.70
C LEU A 201 -2.99 -7.59 -15.00
N TYR A 202 -2.05 -8.52 -15.00
CA TYR A 202 -2.07 -9.59 -14.01
C TYR A 202 -0.68 -9.78 -13.41
N GLY A 203 -0.64 -10.16 -12.15
CA GLY A 203 0.58 -10.45 -11.41
C GLY A 203 0.37 -11.64 -10.50
N ILE A 204 1.22 -12.66 -10.61
CA ILE A 204 1.10 -13.86 -9.78
C ILE A 204 2.46 -14.17 -9.18
N GLY A 205 2.53 -14.14 -7.85
CA GLY A 205 3.73 -14.45 -7.09
C GLY A 205 4.01 -15.93 -6.93
N GLY A 206 5.24 -16.23 -6.52
CA GLY A 206 5.73 -17.59 -6.37
C GLY A 206 6.12 -18.24 -7.70
N HIS A 207 6.72 -19.42 -7.61
CA HIS A 207 7.14 -20.16 -8.80
C HIS A 207 5.94 -20.85 -9.47
N ARG A 208 5.82 -20.68 -10.80
CA ARG A 208 4.72 -21.25 -11.59
C ARG A 208 4.54 -22.75 -11.38
N ASP A 209 5.62 -23.51 -11.21
CA ASP A 209 5.56 -24.96 -10.97
C ASP A 209 4.84 -25.32 -9.67
N LYS A 210 4.92 -24.44 -8.66
CA LYS A 210 4.30 -24.62 -7.35
C LYS A 210 2.86 -24.14 -7.27
N TRP A 211 2.36 -23.45 -8.30
CA TRP A 211 0.97 -23.00 -8.32
C TRP A 211 0.00 -24.18 -8.38
N ILE A 212 -1.11 -24.05 -7.66
CA ILE A 212 -2.25 -24.96 -7.76
C ILE A 212 -2.87 -24.94 -9.17
N PRO A 213 -3.56 -26.01 -9.60
CA PRO A 213 -4.12 -26.13 -10.95
C PRO A 213 -5.04 -24.97 -11.35
N GLU A 214 -5.86 -24.49 -10.43
CA GLU A 214 -6.84 -23.41 -10.65
C GLU A 214 -6.14 -22.10 -11.03
N VAL A 215 -5.02 -21.81 -10.37
CA VAL A 215 -4.19 -20.62 -10.62
C VAL A 215 -3.47 -20.74 -11.95
N LYS A 216 -2.90 -21.91 -12.27
CA LYS A 216 -2.26 -22.16 -13.58
C LYS A 216 -3.26 -21.99 -14.73
N ALA A 217 -4.46 -22.55 -14.58
CA ALA A 217 -5.53 -22.46 -15.57
C ALA A 217 -5.95 -21.00 -15.77
N PHE A 218 -6.20 -20.27 -14.68
CA PHE A 218 -6.62 -18.88 -14.75
C PHE A 218 -5.53 -17.98 -15.34
N ALA A 219 -4.26 -18.14 -14.95
CA ALA A 219 -3.15 -17.43 -15.56
C ALA A 219 -3.12 -17.61 -17.09
N GLY A 220 -3.32 -18.85 -17.57
CA GLY A 220 -3.38 -19.15 -19.00
C GLY A 220 -4.58 -18.51 -19.71
N GLU A 221 -5.70 -18.27 -19.01
CA GLU A 221 -6.83 -17.50 -19.56
C GLU A 221 -6.50 -16.02 -19.68
N LEU A 222 -5.94 -15.40 -18.64
CA LEU A 222 -5.53 -14.00 -18.65
C LEU A 222 -4.50 -13.73 -19.76
N GLU A 223 -3.58 -14.68 -19.98
CA GLU A 223 -2.61 -14.67 -21.09
C GLU A 223 -3.31 -14.67 -22.47
N ARG A 224 -4.33 -15.52 -22.66
CA ARG A 224 -5.12 -15.57 -23.91
C ARG A 224 -5.97 -14.32 -24.11
N GLU A 225 -6.39 -13.67 -23.03
CA GLU A 225 -7.08 -12.37 -23.04
C GLU A 225 -6.14 -11.18 -23.28
N LEU A 226 -4.84 -11.44 -23.50
CA LEU A 226 -3.81 -10.44 -23.77
C LEU A 226 -3.61 -9.43 -22.63
N MET A 227 -3.83 -9.88 -21.38
CA MET A 227 -3.48 -9.08 -20.21
C MET A 227 -1.96 -9.04 -20.02
N ASN A 228 -1.43 -7.90 -19.55
CA ASN A 228 0.00 -7.73 -19.39
C ASN A 228 0.48 -8.29 -18.05
N LEU A 229 1.50 -9.13 -18.07
CA LEU A 229 2.17 -9.61 -16.86
C LEU A 229 2.96 -8.46 -16.20
N ARG A 230 2.71 -8.23 -14.91
CA ARG A 230 3.47 -7.35 -14.02
C ARG A 230 3.62 -8.02 -12.66
N TYR A 231 4.86 -8.30 -12.29
CA TYR A 231 5.20 -8.81 -10.96
C TYR A 231 6.57 -8.27 -10.57
N GLY A 232 6.57 -7.29 -9.67
CA GLY A 232 7.72 -6.55 -9.19
C GLY A 232 8.28 -7.08 -7.86
N GLY A 233 7.57 -7.99 -7.19
CA GLY A 233 8.07 -8.69 -6.00
C GLY A 233 7.90 -7.94 -4.69
N SER A 234 7.11 -6.86 -4.69
CA SER A 234 6.64 -6.12 -3.50
C SER A 234 5.13 -6.09 -3.59
N PHE A 235 4.43 -6.54 -2.53
CA PHE A 235 2.98 -6.63 -2.58
C PHE A 235 2.35 -5.25 -2.76
N VAL A 236 2.84 -4.24 -2.05
CA VAL A 236 2.34 -2.86 -2.18
C VAL A 236 2.61 -2.29 -3.57
N GLY A 237 3.81 -2.53 -4.13
CA GLY A 237 4.16 -2.07 -5.48
C GLY A 237 3.31 -2.74 -6.56
N ASP A 238 3.06 -4.04 -6.43
CA ASP A 238 2.27 -4.82 -7.37
C ASP A 238 0.78 -4.49 -7.27
N PHE A 239 0.23 -4.37 -6.06
CA PHE A 239 -1.14 -3.93 -5.86
C PHE A 239 -1.37 -2.50 -6.35
N ASN A 240 -0.43 -1.57 -6.13
CA ASN A 240 -0.59 -0.20 -6.60
C ASN A 240 -0.68 -0.11 -8.14
N GLN A 241 0.01 -1.00 -8.86
CA GLN A 241 -0.19 -1.13 -10.30
C GLN A 241 -1.61 -1.63 -10.64
N ILE A 242 -2.12 -2.62 -9.90
CA ILE A 242 -3.51 -3.08 -10.06
C ILE A 242 -4.49 -1.94 -9.77
N LEU A 243 -4.31 -1.18 -8.70
CA LEU A 243 -5.17 -0.06 -8.31
C LEU A 243 -5.33 0.97 -9.44
N HIS A 244 -4.24 1.27 -10.15
CA HIS A 244 -4.21 2.29 -11.21
C HIS A 244 -4.59 1.77 -12.60
N TYR A 245 -4.19 0.56 -12.95
CA TYR A 245 -4.38 0.01 -14.31
C TYR A 245 -5.50 -1.02 -14.41
N GLY A 246 -6.03 -1.44 -13.26
CA GLY A 246 -6.96 -2.55 -13.14
C GLY A 246 -6.27 -3.88 -13.45
N GLY A 247 -6.78 -4.95 -12.87
CA GLY A 247 -6.24 -6.27 -13.10
C GLY A 247 -6.48 -7.24 -11.98
N PHE A 248 -5.63 -8.25 -11.95
CA PHE A 248 -5.66 -9.34 -10.98
C PHE A 248 -4.27 -9.54 -10.39
N PHE A 249 -4.14 -9.42 -9.08
CA PHE A 249 -2.93 -9.81 -8.37
C PHE A 249 -3.21 -11.04 -7.50
N ALA A 250 -2.23 -11.94 -7.45
CA ALA A 250 -2.28 -13.12 -6.61
C ALA A 250 -0.93 -13.43 -5.96
N TYR A 251 -0.98 -13.83 -4.70
CA TYR A 251 0.02 -14.73 -4.13
C TYR A 251 -0.72 -15.98 -3.65
N PRO A 252 -0.75 -17.03 -4.50
CA PRO A 252 -1.66 -18.13 -4.31
C PRO A 252 -1.22 -19.05 -3.18
N ALA A 253 -2.13 -19.95 -2.79
CA ALA A 253 -1.74 -21.21 -2.19
C ALA A 253 -0.77 -21.91 -3.16
N GLN A 254 0.29 -22.50 -2.61
CA GLN A 254 1.20 -23.34 -3.36
C GLN A 254 1.03 -24.79 -2.92
N VAL A 255 1.38 -25.74 -3.80
CA VAL A 255 1.29 -27.18 -3.51
C VAL A 255 2.03 -27.55 -2.21
N ASP A 256 3.14 -26.87 -1.91
CA ASP A 256 3.95 -27.03 -0.71
C ASP A 256 3.67 -26.01 0.42
N LYS A 257 2.84 -24.99 0.14
CA LYS A 257 2.41 -23.95 1.11
C LYS A 257 0.92 -23.63 0.92
N PRO A 258 0.02 -24.52 1.38
CA PRO A 258 -1.42 -24.36 1.17
C PRO A 258 -2.00 -23.15 1.92
N ALA A 259 -1.40 -22.76 3.04
CA ALA A 259 -1.80 -21.58 3.82
C ALA A 259 -1.36 -20.23 3.22
N GLY A 260 -0.72 -20.22 2.04
CA GLY A 260 -0.22 -19.01 1.42
C GLY A 260 1.07 -18.47 2.07
N LYS A 261 1.49 -17.27 1.63
CA LYS A 261 2.67 -16.57 2.15
C LYS A 261 2.30 -15.37 3.00
N TYR A 262 1.35 -14.56 2.54
CA TYR A 262 1.05 -13.28 3.14
C TYR A 262 0.30 -13.41 4.46
N ARG A 263 0.64 -12.55 5.41
CA ARG A 263 0.04 -12.49 6.73
C ARG A 263 -1.30 -11.77 6.61
N LEU A 264 -2.33 -12.39 7.16
CA LEU A 264 -3.70 -11.92 7.10
C LEU A 264 -3.81 -10.47 7.62
N HIS A 265 -3.22 -10.19 8.78
CA HIS A 265 -3.37 -8.90 9.45
C HIS A 265 -2.50 -7.79 8.85
N PHE A 266 -1.24 -8.09 8.53
CA PHE A 266 -0.26 -7.07 8.14
C PHE A 266 -0.31 -6.73 6.64
N GLU A 267 -0.73 -7.69 5.82
CA GLU A 267 -0.64 -7.61 4.36
C GLU A 267 -2.01 -7.77 3.71
N SER A 268 -2.66 -8.92 3.88
CA SER A 268 -3.86 -9.27 3.09
C SER A 268 -5.10 -8.45 3.44
N ASN A 269 -5.40 -8.25 4.73
CA ASN A 269 -6.55 -7.48 5.18
C ASN A 269 -6.47 -6.00 4.74
N PRO A 270 -5.37 -5.26 5.00
CA PRO A 270 -5.23 -3.89 4.53
C PRO A 270 -5.41 -3.77 3.01
N ILE A 271 -4.73 -4.60 2.22
CA ILE A 271 -4.80 -4.51 0.76
C ILE A 271 -6.19 -4.90 0.24
N ALA A 272 -6.84 -5.92 0.80
CA ALA A 272 -8.20 -6.30 0.43
C ALA A 272 -9.21 -5.17 0.77
N PHE A 273 -9.02 -4.48 1.90
CA PHE A 273 -9.84 -3.33 2.27
C PHE A 273 -9.72 -2.20 1.25
N LEU A 274 -8.51 -1.86 0.81
CA LEU A 274 -8.32 -0.88 -0.26
C LEU A 274 -8.93 -1.35 -1.59
N ALA A 275 -8.76 -2.62 -1.95
CA ALA A 275 -9.33 -3.18 -3.18
C ALA A 275 -10.85 -3.05 -3.19
N GLU A 276 -11.53 -3.40 -2.10
CA GLU A 276 -12.98 -3.30 -1.98
C GLU A 276 -13.48 -1.85 -1.94
N ALA A 277 -12.80 -0.96 -1.20
CA ALA A 277 -13.10 0.46 -1.19
C ALA A 277 -12.94 1.12 -2.57
N ALA A 278 -12.05 0.57 -3.41
CA ALA A 278 -11.84 0.97 -4.80
C ALA A 278 -12.85 0.32 -5.79
N GLY A 279 -13.81 -0.47 -5.32
CA GLY A 279 -14.82 -1.16 -6.15
C GLY A 279 -14.42 -2.56 -6.63
N GLY A 280 -13.28 -3.07 -6.17
CA GLY A 280 -12.79 -4.42 -6.46
C GLY A 280 -13.31 -5.48 -5.48
N ALA A 281 -12.50 -6.51 -5.29
CA ALA A 281 -12.71 -7.59 -4.34
C ALA A 281 -11.39 -8.24 -3.89
N GLY A 282 -11.43 -8.94 -2.75
CA GLY A 282 -10.36 -9.80 -2.24
C GLY A 282 -10.89 -11.16 -1.79
N THR A 283 -10.22 -12.25 -2.17
CA THR A 283 -10.59 -13.62 -1.82
C THR A 283 -9.36 -14.45 -1.43
N THR A 284 -9.55 -15.48 -0.60
CA THR A 284 -8.57 -16.54 -0.35
C THR A 284 -8.67 -17.68 -1.38
N GLY A 285 -9.59 -17.56 -2.33
CA GLY A 285 -10.00 -18.62 -3.25
C GLY A 285 -11.36 -19.19 -2.84
N THR A 286 -11.58 -19.40 -1.54
CA THR A 286 -12.81 -20.01 -1.00
C THR A 286 -13.70 -19.04 -0.23
N GLU A 287 -13.13 -17.99 0.38
CA GLU A 287 -13.87 -16.99 1.15
C GLU A 287 -13.33 -15.58 0.93
N ARG A 288 -14.11 -14.56 1.32
CA ARG A 288 -13.71 -13.15 1.24
C ARG A 288 -12.64 -12.87 2.30
N ILE A 289 -11.52 -12.24 1.93
CA ILE A 289 -10.37 -12.02 2.83
C ILE A 289 -10.78 -11.30 4.12
N LEU A 290 -11.59 -10.25 4.00
CA LEU A 290 -12.03 -9.46 5.16
C LEU A 290 -12.93 -10.24 6.12
N ASP A 291 -13.51 -11.35 5.68
CA ASP A 291 -14.38 -12.21 6.48
C ASP A 291 -13.65 -13.44 7.04
N VAL A 292 -12.34 -13.57 6.83
CA VAL A 292 -11.55 -14.65 7.43
C VAL A 292 -11.52 -14.46 8.94
N ALA A 293 -11.90 -15.49 9.68
CA ALA A 293 -11.78 -15.49 11.13
C ALA A 293 -10.30 -15.54 11.54
N ALA A 294 -9.89 -14.63 12.42
CA ALA A 294 -8.53 -14.58 12.91
C ALA A 294 -8.25 -15.73 13.89
N THR A 295 -7.27 -16.57 13.59
CA THR A 295 -6.82 -17.67 14.47
C THR A 295 -5.55 -17.32 15.24
N GLY A 296 -4.83 -16.29 14.80
CA GLY A 296 -3.58 -15.81 15.37
C GLY A 296 -3.10 -14.58 14.62
N ILE A 297 -2.27 -13.75 15.25
CA ILE A 297 -1.80 -12.50 14.64
C ILE A 297 -0.88 -12.75 13.43
N ASP A 298 -0.16 -13.88 13.46
CA ASP A 298 0.80 -14.38 12.48
C ASP A 298 0.16 -15.27 11.39
N GLN A 299 -1.16 -15.45 11.41
CA GLN A 299 -1.90 -16.25 10.43
C GLN A 299 -1.59 -15.81 9.00
N THR A 300 -1.29 -16.77 8.12
CA THR A 300 -1.13 -16.54 6.68
C THR A 300 -2.36 -16.96 5.90
N VAL A 301 -2.59 -16.31 4.75
CA VAL A 301 -3.64 -16.70 3.80
C VAL A 301 -3.16 -16.63 2.35
N PRO A 302 -3.67 -17.50 1.46
CA PRO A 302 -3.67 -17.24 0.03
C PRO A 302 -4.37 -15.90 -0.24
N THR A 303 -3.84 -15.11 -1.15
CA THR A 303 -4.36 -13.75 -1.40
C THR A 303 -4.56 -13.55 -2.89
N TYR A 304 -5.80 -13.23 -3.26
CA TYR A 304 -6.19 -12.83 -4.61
C TYR A 304 -6.98 -11.52 -4.52
N VAL A 305 -6.51 -10.46 -5.16
CA VAL A 305 -7.10 -9.12 -5.07
C VAL A 305 -7.09 -8.41 -6.42
N GLY A 306 -8.09 -7.57 -6.66
CA GLY A 306 -8.17 -6.75 -7.87
C GLY A 306 -9.59 -6.48 -8.34
N ASN A 307 -9.77 -6.41 -9.65
CA ASN A 307 -11.06 -6.20 -10.30
C ASN A 307 -12.08 -7.27 -9.89
N ARG A 308 -13.28 -6.84 -9.50
CA ARG A 308 -14.32 -7.71 -8.96
C ARG A 308 -14.71 -8.84 -9.91
N ASP A 309 -14.89 -8.54 -11.19
CA ASP A 309 -15.23 -9.52 -12.23
C ASP A 309 -14.15 -10.60 -12.38
N LEU A 310 -12.86 -10.22 -12.32
CA LEU A 310 -11.75 -11.17 -12.37
C LEU A 310 -11.69 -12.04 -11.11
N ILE A 311 -11.94 -11.45 -9.94
CA ILE A 311 -11.94 -12.15 -8.66
C ILE A 311 -13.10 -13.13 -8.55
N GLU A 312 -14.32 -12.72 -8.91
CA GLU A 312 -15.49 -13.58 -8.92
C GLU A 312 -15.35 -14.72 -9.94
N ARG A 313 -14.82 -14.41 -11.12
CA ARG A 313 -14.48 -15.41 -12.13
C ARG A 313 -13.49 -16.40 -11.56
N PHE A 314 -12.37 -15.96 -10.99
CA PHE A 314 -11.37 -16.85 -10.38
C PHE A 314 -12.00 -17.74 -9.30
N ARG A 315 -12.79 -17.16 -8.39
CA ARG A 315 -13.45 -17.85 -7.27
C ARG A 315 -14.36 -18.98 -7.74
N SER A 316 -14.99 -18.89 -8.91
CA SER A 316 -15.86 -19.97 -9.42
C SER A 316 -15.12 -21.26 -9.83
N ARG A 317 -13.80 -21.33 -9.61
CA ARG A 317 -12.97 -22.53 -9.82
C ARG A 317 -12.80 -23.37 -8.54
N PHE A 318 -13.22 -22.84 -7.40
CA PHE A 318 -13.26 -23.54 -6.11
C PHE A 318 -14.70 -23.95 -5.80
#